data_AF-A0A563VYG2-F1
#
_entry.id   AF-A0A563VYG2-F1
#
_cell.length_a   1.000
_cell.length_b   1.000
_cell.length_c   1.000
_cell.angle_alpha   90.00
_cell.angle_beta   90.00
_cell.angle_gamma   90.00
#
_symmetry.space_group_name_H-M   'P 1'
#
loop_
_entity.id
_entity.type
_entity.pdbx_description
1 polymer ?
#
loop_
_entity_poly.entity_id
_entity_poly.type
_entity_poly.pdbx_seq_one_letter_code
_entity_poly.pdbx_strand_id
1 'polypeptide(L)'
;MSYNFEIIGITPILTFFNYQQELEINPQRSKTYLGSYQCTLDSFIDSTQMIPKKPQWNWDEVVETMINFWLKHEDSIRHWKIELESSQENALVIGRIANLECLRAELEQAFEA
;
A
#
# COMPACT_ATOMS: atom_id res chain seq x y z
N MET A 1 -1.96 -5.39 -15.98
CA MET A 1 -1.68 -4.37 -14.94
C MET A 1 -0.37 -4.75 -14.32
N SER A 2 0.62 -3.87 -14.39
CA SER A 2 1.96 -4.15 -13.84
C SER A 2 2.01 -3.94 -12.32
N TYR A 3 0.97 -3.31 -11.76
CA TYR A 3 0.83 -3.05 -10.34
C TYR A 3 -0.43 -3.71 -9.76
N ASN A 4 -0.38 -4.00 -8.47
CA ASN A 4 -1.51 -4.45 -7.67
C ASN A 4 -1.66 -3.53 -6.46
N PHE A 5 -2.89 -3.07 -6.20
CA PHE A 5 -3.24 -2.34 -4.99
C PHE A 5 -4.26 -3.14 -4.19
N GLU A 6 -4.07 -3.20 -2.88
CA GLU A 6 -5.02 -3.82 -1.96
C GLU A 6 -4.96 -3.15 -0.58
N ILE A 7 -6.09 -3.16 0.13
CA ILE A 7 -6.14 -2.80 1.55
C ILE A 7 -5.95 -4.08 2.36
N ILE A 8 -4.93 -4.09 3.21
CA ILE A 8 -4.48 -5.31 3.90
C ILE A 8 -4.88 -5.39 5.37
N GLY A 9 -5.21 -4.26 5.98
CA GLY A 9 -5.40 -4.25 7.43
C GLY A 9 -5.43 -2.87 8.05
N ILE A 10 -5.62 -2.88 9.37
CA ILE A 10 -5.52 -1.72 10.23
C ILE A 10 -4.42 -1.99 11.26
N THR A 11 -3.57 -1.00 11.49
CA THR A 11 -2.47 -1.13 12.44
C THR A 11 -2.20 0.17 13.18
N PRO A 12 -1.69 0.13 14.42
CA PRO A 12 -1.25 1.34 15.12
C PRO A 12 -0.15 2.07 14.34
N ILE A 13 -0.17 3.40 14.36
CA ILE A 13 0.81 4.22 13.63
C ILE A 13 2.27 3.88 13.93
N LEU A 14 2.61 3.60 15.19
CA LEU A 14 3.97 3.26 15.60
C LEU A 14 4.42 1.95 14.96
N THR A 15 3.53 0.96 14.88
CA THR A 15 3.80 -0.32 14.22
C THR A 15 4.03 -0.11 12.73
N PHE A 16 3.17 0.67 12.07
CA PHE A 16 3.32 1.01 10.65
C PHE A 16 4.65 1.71 10.37
N PHE A 17 5.02 2.69 11.19
CA PHE A 17 6.25 3.45 11.04
C PHE A 17 7.50 2.57 11.13
N ASN A 18 7.52 1.61 12.05
CA ASN A 18 8.62 0.64 12.16
C ASN A 18 8.72 -0.23 10.91
N TYR A 19 7.60 -0.76 10.42
CA TYR A 19 7.58 -1.54 9.17
C TYR A 19 8.04 -0.74 7.96
N GLN A 20 7.61 0.52 7.86
CA GLN A 20 8.02 1.39 6.78
C GLN A 20 9.54 1.59 6.82
N GLN A 21 10.13 1.87 7.99
CA GLN A 21 11.58 2.04 8.10
C GLN A 21 12.37 0.82 7.63
N GLU A 22 11.95 -0.41 7.98
CA GLU A 22 12.64 -1.64 7.56
C GLU A 22 12.61 -1.84 6.04
N LEU A 23 11.45 -1.60 5.42
CA LEU A 23 11.24 -1.84 3.99
C LEU A 23 11.82 -0.72 3.11
N GLU A 24 11.88 0.50 3.63
CA GLU A 24 12.39 1.67 2.90
C GLU A 24 13.92 1.79 2.88
N ILE A 25 14.62 0.80 3.43
CA ILE A 25 16.07 0.67 3.28
C ILE A 25 16.43 0.40 1.82
N ASN A 26 15.65 -0.43 1.11
CA ASN A 26 15.92 -0.80 -0.27
C ASN A 26 15.13 0.07 -1.29
N PRO A 27 15.81 0.88 -2.13
CA PRO A 27 15.15 1.65 -3.18
C PRO A 27 14.62 0.82 -4.37
N GLN A 28 15.05 -0.44 -4.52
CA GLN A 28 14.57 -1.36 -5.56
C GLN A 28 13.47 -2.33 -5.07
N ARG A 29 12.79 -2.00 -3.98
CA ARG A 29 11.73 -2.84 -3.42
C ARG A 29 10.59 -3.11 -4.42
N SER A 30 10.12 -4.34 -4.47
CA SER A 30 8.93 -4.76 -5.23
C SER A 30 7.59 -4.27 -4.66
N LYS A 31 7.58 -3.82 -3.40
CA LYS A 31 6.35 -3.41 -2.69
C LYS A 31 6.56 -2.18 -1.82
N THR A 32 5.50 -1.39 -1.66
CA THR A 32 5.45 -0.28 -0.72
C THR A 32 4.12 -0.30 0.02
N TYR A 33 4.12 0.20 1.24
CA TYR A 33 2.93 0.29 2.07
C TYR A 33 2.53 1.76 2.23
N LEU A 34 1.24 1.98 2.28
CA LEU A 34 0.59 3.27 2.43
C LEU A 34 -0.23 3.24 3.72
N GLY A 35 -0.07 4.25 4.56
CA GLY A 35 -0.87 4.42 5.76
C GLY A 35 -1.78 5.64 5.60
N SER A 36 -3.05 5.49 5.95
CA SER A 36 -4.01 6.60 5.96
C SER A 36 -4.86 6.59 7.22
N TYR A 37 -5.19 7.77 7.74
CA TYR A 37 -6.15 7.94 8.84
C TYR A 37 -7.61 7.85 8.38
N GLN A 38 -7.83 7.87 7.06
CA GLN A 38 -9.16 7.80 6.47
C GLN A 38 -9.16 6.72 5.37
N CYS A 39 -10.17 5.85 5.39
CA CYS A 39 -10.37 4.86 4.34
C CYS A 39 -11.05 5.50 3.12
N THR A 40 -10.32 6.38 2.43
CA THR A 40 -10.77 7.06 1.20
C THR A 40 -9.68 7.00 0.14
N LEU A 41 -10.09 6.98 -1.13
CA LEU A 41 -9.15 6.98 -2.26
C LEU A 41 -8.20 8.17 -2.19
N ASP A 42 -8.73 9.38 -1.94
CA ASP A 42 -7.95 10.61 -1.91
C ASP A 42 -6.86 10.57 -0.83
N SER A 43 -7.19 10.13 0.39
CA SER A 43 -6.20 10.02 1.46
C SER A 43 -5.11 8.99 1.15
N PHE A 44 -5.45 7.92 0.43
CA PHE A 44 -4.46 6.97 -0.06
C PHE A 44 -3.59 7.56 -1.18
N ILE A 45 -4.16 8.30 -2.13
CA ILE A 45 -3.38 8.99 -3.16
C ILE A 45 -2.44 10.01 -2.52
N ASP A 46 -2.90 10.78 -1.54
CA ASP A 46 -2.06 11.73 -0.80
C ASP A 46 -0.91 11.02 -0.07
N SER A 47 -1.19 9.85 0.54
CA SER A 47 -0.16 9.05 1.21
C SER A 47 0.95 8.58 0.25
N THR A 48 0.65 8.39 -1.04
CA THR A 48 1.70 8.08 -2.03
C THR A 48 2.70 9.22 -2.19
N GLN A 49 2.28 10.47 -1.97
CA GLN A 49 3.16 11.63 -2.07
C GLN A 49 4.13 11.72 -0.89
N MET A 50 3.74 11.19 0.26
CA MET A 50 4.52 11.21 1.50
C MET A 50 5.55 10.09 1.60
N ILE A 51 5.72 9.27 0.55
CA ILE A 51 6.73 8.21 0.53
C ILE A 51 8.14 8.84 0.48
N PRO A 52 8.97 8.69 1.53
CA PRO A 52 10.29 9.32 1.64
C PRO A 52 11.27 8.95 0.53
N LYS A 53 11.15 7.71 -0.01
CA LYS A 53 11.94 7.21 -1.13
C LYS A 53 11.03 6.55 -2.16
N LYS A 54 10.41 7.37 -3.03
CA LYS A 54 9.57 6.87 -4.12
C LYS A 54 10.39 5.95 -5.03
N PRO A 55 10.03 4.65 -5.15
CA PRO A 55 10.63 3.80 -6.17
C PRO A 55 10.38 4.37 -7.58
N GLN A 56 11.23 3.97 -8.53
CA GLN A 56 11.13 4.35 -9.95
C GLN A 56 10.00 3.57 -10.63
N TRP A 57 8.77 3.79 -10.17
CA TRP A 57 7.56 3.20 -10.70
C TRP A 57 6.80 4.18 -11.59
N ASN A 58 5.93 3.64 -12.45
CA ASN A 58 4.94 4.43 -13.17
C ASN A 58 3.81 4.79 -12.21
N TRP A 59 3.92 5.95 -11.56
CA TRP A 59 2.95 6.41 -10.57
C TRP A 59 1.57 6.71 -11.16
N ASP A 60 1.48 7.03 -12.45
CA ASP A 60 0.20 7.22 -13.12
C ASP A 60 -0.57 5.89 -13.21
N GLU A 61 0.13 4.80 -13.55
CA GLU A 61 -0.46 3.45 -13.57
C GLU A 61 -0.80 2.93 -12.17
N VAL A 62 -0.01 3.32 -11.15
CA VAL A 62 -0.32 3.02 -9.74
C VAL A 62 -1.63 3.68 -9.33
N VAL A 63 -1.81 4.96 -9.63
CA VAL A 63 -3.05 5.69 -9.33
C VAL A 63 -4.23 5.08 -10.10
N GLU A 64 -4.06 4.72 -11.36
CA GLU A 64 -5.10 4.02 -12.14
C GLU A 64 -5.47 2.68 -11.50
N THR A 65 -4.49 1.93 -11.02
CA THR A 65 -4.71 0.66 -10.30
C THR A 65 -5.48 0.89 -9.00
N MET A 66 -5.16 1.94 -8.25
CA MET A 66 -5.91 2.33 -7.06
C MET A 66 -7.36 2.67 -7.43
N ILE A 67 -7.60 3.56 -8.38
CA ILE A 67 -8.96 3.91 -8.84
C ILE A 67 -9.76 2.65 -9.22
N ASN A 68 -9.15 1.75 -10.00
CA ASN A 68 -9.77 0.49 -10.41
C ASN A 68 -10.11 -0.43 -9.23
N PHE A 69 -9.24 -0.50 -8.21
CA PHE A 69 -9.54 -1.23 -6.98
C PHE A 69 -10.77 -0.63 -6.29
N TRP A 70 -10.84 0.70 -6.16
CA TRP A 70 -11.97 1.37 -5.52
C TRP A 70 -13.30 1.15 -6.24
N LEU A 71 -13.28 1.13 -7.58
CA LEU A 71 -14.48 0.88 -8.37
C LEU A 71 -14.97 -0.57 -8.29
N LYS A 72 -14.09 -1.53 -8.03
CA LYS A 72 -14.41 -2.97 -8.05
C LYS A 72 -14.65 -3.58 -6.67
N HIS A 73 -14.12 -2.98 -5.61
CA HIS A 73 -14.07 -3.58 -4.27
C HIS A 73 -14.77 -2.72 -3.21
N GLU A 74 -15.93 -2.15 -3.54
CA GLU A 74 -16.71 -1.29 -2.64
C GLU A 74 -16.99 -1.98 -1.28
N ASP A 75 -17.40 -3.25 -1.30
CA ASP A 75 -17.71 -4.00 -0.08
C ASP A 75 -16.49 -4.13 0.85
N SER A 76 -15.31 -4.38 0.27
CA SER A 76 -14.06 -4.48 1.04
C SER A 76 -13.68 -3.12 1.64
N ILE A 77 -13.83 -2.03 0.90
CA ILE A 77 -13.56 -0.68 1.38
C ILE A 77 -14.50 -0.31 2.52
N ARG A 78 -15.79 -0.64 2.38
CA ARG A 78 -16.79 -0.41 3.42
C ARG A 78 -16.46 -1.18 4.69
N HIS A 79 -16.02 -2.43 4.55
CA HIS A 79 -15.58 -3.25 5.69
C HIS A 79 -14.42 -2.57 6.45
N TRP A 80 -13.34 -2.20 5.75
CA TRP A 80 -12.19 -1.54 6.37
C TRP A 80 -12.53 -0.17 6.96
N LYS A 81 -13.47 0.55 6.36
CA LYS A 81 -13.94 1.83 6.90
C LYS A 81 -14.62 1.63 8.27
N ILE A 82 -15.52 0.66 8.37
CA ILE A 82 -16.20 0.32 9.64
C ILE A 82 -15.18 -0.14 10.68
N GLU A 83 -14.23 -0.99 10.28
CA GLU A 83 -13.21 -1.49 11.18
C GLU A 83 -12.32 -0.35 11.73
N LEU A 84 -11.96 0.63 10.88
CA LEU A 84 -11.18 1.81 11.28
C LEU A 84 -11.94 2.68 12.27
N GLU A 85 -13.22 2.92 12.03
CA GLU A 85 -14.08 3.67 12.96
C GLU A 85 -14.26 2.94 14.30
N SER A 86 -14.19 1.61 14.32
CA SER A 86 -14.27 0.79 15.54
C SER A 86 -12.93 0.62 16.27
N SER A 87 -11.82 1.02 15.64
CA SER A 87 -10.47 0.84 16.19
C SER A 87 -10.09 1.93 17.19
N GLN A 88 -9.04 1.68 17.98
CA GLN A 88 -8.55 2.63 19.00
C GLN A 88 -7.97 3.91 18.37
N GLU A 89 -7.86 4.97 19.20
CA GLU A 89 -7.17 6.21 18.82
C GLU A 89 -5.74 5.91 18.32
N ASN A 90 -5.37 6.48 17.17
CA ASN A 90 -4.08 6.35 16.46
C ASN A 90 -3.86 5.08 15.61
N ALA A 91 -4.95 4.45 15.15
CA ALA A 91 -4.88 3.44 14.10
C ALA A 91 -4.84 4.04 12.69
N LEU A 92 -4.19 3.33 11.77
CA LEU A 92 -4.13 3.65 10.34
C LEU A 92 -4.67 2.46 9.55
N VAL A 93 -5.44 2.76 8.50
CA VAL A 93 -5.74 1.77 7.46
C VAL A 93 -4.55 1.67 6.51
N ILE A 94 -4.12 0.44 6.25
CA ILE A 94 -2.92 0.14 5.49
C ILE A 94 -3.27 -0.42 4.12
N GLY A 95 -2.73 0.22 3.10
CA GLY A 95 -2.74 -0.21 1.71
C GLY A 95 -1.37 -0.73 1.30
N ARG A 96 -1.35 -1.69 0.39
CA ARG A 96 -0.13 -2.21 -0.22
C ARG A 96 -0.18 -1.96 -1.72
N ILE A 97 0.89 -1.40 -2.26
CA ILE A 97 1.14 -1.38 -3.71
C ILE A 97 2.30 -2.35 -3.98
N ALA A 98 2.10 -3.28 -4.89
CA ALA A 98 3.12 -4.19 -5.37
C ALA A 98 3.33 -4.01 -6.87
N ASN A 99 4.59 -3.91 -7.30
CA ASN A 99 4.98 -4.05 -8.70
C ASN A 99 5.17 -5.54 -9.00
N LEU A 100 4.27 -6.11 -9.81
CA LEU A 100 4.24 -7.54 -10.11
C LEU A 100 5.46 -8.01 -10.90
N GLU A 101 6.04 -7.15 -11.73
CA GLU A 101 7.25 -7.48 -12.50
C GLU A 101 8.48 -7.57 -11.58
N CYS A 102 8.65 -6.58 -10.69
CA CYS A 102 9.71 -6.62 -9.69
C CYS A 102 9.53 -7.79 -8.71
N LEU A 103 8.29 -8.04 -8.28
CA LEU A 103 7.98 -9.16 -7.38
C LEU A 103 8.31 -10.50 -8.03
N ARG A 104 7.99 -10.67 -9.33
CA ARG A 104 8.34 -11.88 -10.07
C ARG A 104 9.85 -12.06 -10.19
N ALA A 105 10.58 -10.99 -10.49
CA ALA A 105 12.05 -11.04 -10.59
C ALA A 105 12.71 -11.39 -9.24
N GLU A 106 12.24 -10.82 -8.13
CA GLU A 106 12.70 -11.19 -6.78
C GLU A 106 12.43 -12.67 -6.47
N LEU A 107 11.26 -13.17 -6.86
CA LEU A 107 10.87 -14.55 -6.67
C LEU A 107 11.75 -15.51 -7.50
N GLU A 108 11.96 -15.20 -8.78
CA GLU A 108 12.83 -15.96 -9.68
C GLU A 108 14.27 -16.04 -9.14
N GLN A 109 14.84 -14.91 -8.68
CA GLN A 109 16.15 -14.91 -8.04
C GLN A 109 16.23 -15.77 -6.78
N ALA A 110 15.16 -15.79 -5.96
CA ALA A 110 15.12 -16.62 -4.76
C ALA A 110 15.01 -18.12 -5.05
N PHE A 111 14.49 -18.51 -6.23
CA PHE A 111 14.41 -19.91 -6.67
C PHE A 111 15.67 -20.40 -7.39
N GLU A 112 16.48 -19.49 -7.93
CA GLU A 112 17.77 -19.80 -8.57
C GLU A 112 18.98 -19.79 -7.62
N ALA A 113 18.78 -19.38 -6.35
CA ALA A 113 19.78 -19.36 -5.28
C ALA A 113 19.77 -20.63 -4.40
#